data_AF-A0A1L9VEG2-F1
#
_entry.id   AF-A0A1L9VEG2-F1
#
_cell.length_a   1.000
_cell.length_b   1.000
_cell.length_c   1.000
_cell.angle_alpha   90.00
_cell.angle_beta   90.00
_cell.angle_gamma   90.00
#
_symmetry.space_group_name_H-M   'P 1'
#
loop_
_entity.id
_entity.type
_entity.pdbx_description
1 polymer ?
#
loop_
_entity_poly.entity_id
_entity_poly.type
_entity_poly.pdbx_seq_one_letter_code
_entity_poly.pdbx_strand_id
1 'polypeptide(L)'
;MARHGYGYEAGQSFSASSYSAPKLALKQQAQFCRMMQNRHCEMDWRLFLPRFKDRPFIQRRLCWYTDTPKGDFIVDYHPEYENLFIATGRSGHGFKFLPVLGRYIADSFEGSASEEQKRKWRAHL
;
A
#
# COMPACT_ATOMS: atom_id res chain seq x y z
N MET A 1 0.79 -4.53 16.05
CA MET A 1 1.96 -3.82 15.48
C MET A 1 2.09 -4.22 14.03
N ALA A 2 2.42 -3.27 13.16
CA ALA A 2 2.69 -3.52 11.75
C ALA A 2 4.20 -3.39 11.50
N ARG A 3 4.76 -4.26 10.66
CA ARG A 3 6.14 -4.22 10.22
C ARG A 3 6.14 -4.31 8.70
N HIS A 4 7.02 -3.56 8.06
CA HIS A 4 7.23 -3.67 6.63
C HIS A 4 7.93 -5.01 6.35
N GLY A 5 7.40 -5.79 5.41
CA GLY A 5 8.05 -7.00 4.94
C GLY A 5 9.22 -6.66 4.00
N TYR A 6 10.12 -7.61 3.74
CA TYR A 6 11.22 -7.44 2.78
C TYR A 6 10.77 -7.42 1.30
N GLY A 7 9.49 -7.18 1.03
CA GLY A 7 8.87 -7.39 -0.27
C GLY A 7 8.79 -8.88 -0.64
N TYR A 8 8.09 -9.17 -1.74
CA TYR A 8 8.18 -10.47 -2.39
C TYR A 8 7.76 -10.36 -3.86
N GLU A 9 8.35 -11.20 -4.71
CA GLU A 9 7.87 -11.45 -6.06
C GLU A 9 6.94 -12.68 -6.04
N ALA A 10 5.68 -12.48 -6.39
CA ALA A 10 4.76 -13.58 -6.66
C ALA A 10 4.51 -13.63 -8.16
N GLY A 11 5.41 -14.29 -8.88
CA GLY A 11 5.28 -14.51 -10.32
C GLY A 11 3.96 -15.21 -10.64
N GLN A 12 3.09 -14.52 -11.35
CA GLN A 12 1.93 -15.08 -12.03
C GLN A 12 2.16 -14.92 -13.53
N SER A 13 1.89 -15.97 -14.29
CA SER A 13 1.88 -15.91 -15.75
C SER A 13 0.44 -15.80 -16.22
N PHE A 14 0.14 -14.74 -16.97
CA PHE A 14 -1.08 -14.64 -17.74
C PHE A 14 -0.68 -14.20 -19.14
N SER A 15 -0.89 -15.07 -20.13
CA SER A 15 -0.30 -14.96 -21.47
C SER A 15 1.25 -14.94 -21.46
N ALA A 16 1.87 -14.30 -22.45
CA ALA A 16 3.33 -14.19 -22.63
C ALA A 16 4.02 -13.25 -21.63
N SER A 17 3.30 -12.62 -20.70
CA SER A 17 3.84 -11.71 -19.68
C SER A 17 3.80 -12.33 -18.28
N SER A 18 4.94 -12.30 -17.58
CA SER A 18 5.02 -12.55 -16.14
C SER A 18 4.84 -11.25 -15.37
N TYR A 19 4.04 -11.26 -14.31
CA TYR A 19 3.88 -10.12 -13.41
C TYR A 19 3.86 -10.58 -11.96
N SER A 20 4.32 -9.72 -11.07
CA SER A 20 4.20 -9.96 -9.63
C SER A 20 2.82 -9.52 -9.16
N ALA A 21 1.97 -10.46 -8.77
CA ALA A 21 0.65 -10.13 -8.23
C ALA A 21 0.39 -10.78 -6.87
N PRO A 22 -0.28 -10.03 -5.97
CA PRO A 22 -0.66 -10.54 -4.67
C PRO A 22 -1.50 -11.80 -4.79
N LYS A 23 -1.11 -12.88 -4.10
CA LYS A 23 -2.00 -14.04 -3.93
C LYS A 23 -3.12 -13.65 -2.96
N LEU A 24 -4.35 -13.54 -3.47
CA LEU A 24 -5.52 -13.08 -2.72
C LEU A 24 -6.12 -14.16 -1.80
N ALA A 25 -5.74 -15.43 -1.96
CA ALA A 25 -6.27 -16.51 -1.15
C ALA A 25 -5.79 -16.43 0.32
N LEU A 26 -6.74 -16.35 1.26
CA LEU A 26 -6.51 -16.22 2.70
C LEU A 26 -5.58 -17.30 3.29
N LYS A 27 -5.67 -18.55 2.81
CA LYS A 27 -4.81 -19.66 3.28
C LYS A 27 -3.33 -19.41 2.98
N GLN A 28 -3.04 -18.80 1.83
CA GLN A 28 -1.68 -18.51 1.38
C GLN A 28 -1.11 -17.27 2.09
N GLN A 29 -1.95 -16.26 2.37
CA GLN A 29 -1.57 -15.12 3.21
C GLN A 29 -1.22 -15.55 4.63
N ALA A 30 -1.98 -16.48 5.22
CA ALA A 30 -1.69 -17.02 6.55
C ALA A 30 -0.37 -17.81 6.59
N GLN A 31 -0.04 -18.57 5.54
CA GLN A 31 1.27 -19.23 5.41
C GLN A 31 2.41 -18.22 5.31
N PHE A 32 2.23 -17.16 4.51
CA PHE A 32 3.24 -16.11 4.38
C PHE A 32 3.45 -15.34 5.69
N CYS A 33 2.38 -14.97 6.41
CA CYS A 33 2.49 -14.38 7.75
C CYS A 33 3.24 -15.30 8.74
N ARG A 34 3.17 -16.62 8.58
CA ARG A 34 3.92 -17.58 9.42
C ARG A 34 5.41 -17.60 9.06
N MET A 35 5.76 -17.53 7.78
CA MET A 35 7.17 -17.52 7.33
C MET A 35 7.89 -16.21 7.67
N MET A 36 7.23 -15.07 7.53
CA MET A 36 7.95 -13.78 7.49
C MET A 36 8.18 -13.09 8.83
N GLN A 37 7.43 -13.31 9.92
CA GLN A 37 7.62 -12.45 11.13
C GLN A 37 6.86 -12.89 12.40
N ASN A 38 7.33 -13.94 13.09
CA ASN A 38 7.00 -14.10 14.52
C ASN A 38 8.02 -13.33 15.39
N ARG A 39 9.32 -13.52 15.13
CA ARG A 39 10.39 -13.02 15.99
C ARG A 39 10.40 -11.50 16.17
N HIS A 40 10.17 -10.72 15.10
CA HIS A 40 10.24 -9.26 15.22
C HIS A 40 9.04 -8.66 15.95
N CYS A 41 7.83 -9.14 15.69
CA CYS A 41 6.62 -8.69 16.41
C CYS A 41 6.70 -9.05 17.90
N GLU A 42 7.25 -10.22 18.24
CA GLU A 42 7.51 -10.60 19.63
C GLU A 42 8.59 -9.72 20.28
N MET A 43 9.65 -9.36 19.54
CA MET A 43 10.70 -8.46 20.02
C MET A 43 10.15 -7.06 20.31
N ASP A 44 9.25 -6.57 19.47
CA ASP A 44 8.56 -5.31 19.71
C ASP A 44 7.68 -5.33 20.95
N TRP A 45 6.99 -6.45 21.19
CA TRP A 45 6.21 -6.63 22.42
C TRP A 45 7.12 -6.64 23.65
N ARG A 46 8.28 -7.29 23.58
CA ARG A 46 9.26 -7.26 24.69
C ARG A 46 9.73 -5.84 25.00
N LEU A 47 9.87 -4.98 23.98
CA LEU A 47 10.32 -3.61 24.14
C LEU A 47 9.21 -2.67 24.63
N PHE A 48 8.05 -2.65 23.96
CA PHE A 48 7.01 -1.64 24.19
C PHE A 48 5.86 -2.13 25.08
N LEU A 49 5.59 -3.44 25.13
CA LEU A 49 4.43 -4.04 25.79
C LEU A 49 4.81 -5.33 26.55
N PRO A 50 5.80 -5.29 27.47
CA PRO A 50 6.44 -6.48 28.02
C PRO A 50 5.47 -7.41 28.75
N ARG A 51 4.40 -6.87 29.33
CA ARG A 51 3.31 -7.64 29.98
C ARG A 51 2.61 -8.60 29.03
N PHE A 52 2.66 -8.35 27.72
CA PHE A 52 1.97 -9.16 26.71
C PHE A 52 2.91 -10.07 25.92
N LYS A 53 4.23 -10.05 26.18
CA LYS A 53 5.25 -10.72 25.36
C LYS A 53 5.01 -12.22 25.09
N ASP A 54 4.38 -12.93 26.03
CA ASP A 54 4.15 -14.38 25.97
C ASP A 54 2.72 -14.73 25.50
N ARG A 55 1.91 -13.73 25.13
CA ARG A 55 0.54 -13.97 24.65
C ARG A 55 0.56 -14.40 23.18
N PRO A 56 -0.22 -15.42 22.78
CA PRO A 56 -0.29 -15.81 21.38
C PRO A 56 -1.06 -14.75 20.56
N PHE A 57 -0.64 -14.52 19.31
CA PHE A 57 -1.41 -13.71 18.36
C PHE A 57 -2.71 -14.43 17.97
N ILE A 58 -3.86 -13.78 18.19
CA ILE A 58 -5.17 -14.30 17.76
C ILE A 58 -5.31 -14.27 16.24
N GLN A 59 -4.82 -13.20 15.61
CA GLN A 59 -4.87 -13.02 14.16
C GLN A 59 -3.66 -12.26 13.64
N ARG A 60 -3.24 -12.61 12.42
CA ARG A 60 -2.22 -11.91 11.63
C ARG A 60 -2.71 -11.77 10.20
N ARG A 61 -2.38 -10.66 9.54
CA ARG A 61 -2.76 -10.38 8.15
C ARG A 61 -1.62 -9.68 7.43
N LEU A 62 -1.61 -9.79 6.11
CA LEU A 62 -0.80 -8.95 5.25
C LEU A 62 -1.59 -7.71 4.84
N CYS A 63 -0.89 -6.59 4.80
CA CYS A 63 -1.40 -5.33 4.28
C CYS A 63 -0.48 -4.91 3.13
N TRP A 64 -1.08 -4.61 1.99
CA TRP A 64 -0.37 -4.26 0.78
C TRP A 64 -0.08 -2.77 0.71
N TYR A 65 1.09 -2.44 0.17
CA TYR A 65 1.55 -1.08 -0.01
C TYR A 65 1.72 -0.79 -1.51
N THR A 66 1.57 0.48 -1.85
CA THR A 66 1.81 1.02 -3.19
C THR A 66 2.55 2.33 -2.99
N ASP A 67 3.85 2.18 -2.79
CA ASP A 67 4.74 3.29 -2.48
C ASP A 67 5.16 4.00 -3.77
N THR A 68 5.22 5.32 -3.71
CA THR A 68 5.81 6.15 -4.75
C THR A 68 7.21 6.60 -4.30
N PRO A 69 8.13 6.95 -5.22
CA PRO A 69 9.50 7.32 -4.85
C PRO A 69 9.60 8.48 -3.84
N LYS A 70 8.65 9.42 -3.89
CA LYS A 70 8.58 10.58 -2.98
C LYS A 70 7.59 10.41 -1.83
N GLY A 71 6.83 9.31 -1.83
CA GLY A 71 5.72 9.10 -0.90
C GLY A 71 4.49 9.98 -1.18
N ASP A 72 4.45 10.70 -2.30
CA ASP A 72 3.30 11.50 -2.73
C ASP A 72 2.20 10.62 -3.37
N PHE A 73 0.96 11.09 -3.38
CA PHE A 73 -0.11 10.43 -4.14
C PHE A 73 0.10 10.60 -5.65
N ILE A 74 -0.52 9.72 -6.44
CA ILE A 74 -0.65 9.90 -7.89
C ILE A 74 -2.13 10.11 -8.18
N VAL A 75 -2.49 11.33 -8.56
CA VAL A 75 -3.86 11.78 -8.82
C VAL A 75 -3.87 12.66 -10.06
N ASP A 76 -3.86 12.02 -11.23
CA ASP A 76 -3.70 12.68 -12.53
C ASP A 76 -4.20 11.78 -13.68
N TYR A 77 -4.33 12.36 -14.87
CA TYR A 77 -4.59 11.61 -16.10
C TYR A 77 -3.31 10.91 -16.59
N HIS A 78 -3.47 9.76 -17.25
CA HIS A 78 -2.36 9.09 -17.92
C HIS A 78 -1.92 9.88 -19.16
N PRO A 79 -0.62 10.10 -19.39
CA PRO A 79 -0.13 10.96 -20.49
C PRO A 79 -0.52 10.45 -21.88
N GLU A 80 -0.58 9.13 -22.07
CA GLU A 80 -0.89 8.50 -23.36
C GLU A 80 -2.36 8.08 -23.53
N TYR A 81 -3.13 7.97 -22.45
CA TYR A 81 -4.51 7.45 -22.50
C TYR A 81 -5.48 8.53 -22.02
N GLU A 82 -6.07 9.26 -22.96
CA GLU A 82 -6.92 10.45 -22.70
C GLU A 82 -8.07 10.18 -21.72
N ASN A 83 -8.61 8.95 -21.68
CA ASN A 83 -9.75 8.57 -20.85
C ASN A 83 -9.37 7.78 -19.59
N LEU A 84 -8.09 7.76 -19.20
CA LEU A 84 -7.61 7.06 -18.01
C LEU A 84 -7.20 8.06 -16.92
N PHE A 85 -8.01 8.16 -15.88
CA PHE A 85 -7.69 8.89 -14.66
C PHE A 85 -7.19 7.93 -13.56
N ILE A 86 -6.09 8.30 -12.90
CA ILE A 86 -5.43 7.47 -11.90
C ILE A 86 -5.54 8.15 -10.53
N ALA A 87 -5.93 7.39 -9.50
CA ALA A 87 -5.92 7.83 -8.10
C ALA A 87 -5.32 6.73 -7.20
N THR A 88 -4.00 6.74 -7.01
CA THR A 88 -3.24 5.69 -6.30
C THR A 88 -2.01 6.24 -5.55
N GLY A 89 -1.05 5.40 -5.19
CA GLY A 89 0.24 5.84 -4.64
C GLY A 89 0.17 6.23 -3.16
N ARG A 90 -0.70 5.59 -2.38
CA ARG A 90 -1.00 6.00 -0.99
C ARG A 90 0.17 5.90 -0.02
N SER A 91 1.25 5.23 -0.41
CA SER A 91 2.53 5.19 0.29
C SER A 91 2.44 4.93 1.79
N GLY A 92 1.50 4.06 2.19
CA GLY A 92 1.29 3.67 3.58
C GLY A 92 0.62 4.68 4.51
N HIS A 93 0.31 5.89 4.03
CA HIS A 93 -0.20 6.97 4.89
C HIS A 93 -1.57 7.49 4.47
N GLY A 94 -2.11 7.05 3.33
CA GLY A 94 -3.36 7.59 2.81
C GLY A 94 -4.58 7.46 3.73
N PHE A 95 -4.60 6.55 4.72
CA PHE A 95 -5.79 6.29 5.54
C PHE A 95 -6.15 7.47 6.44
N LYS A 96 -5.17 8.22 6.94
CA LYS A 96 -5.42 9.40 7.78
C LYS A 96 -6.17 10.52 7.04
N PHE A 97 -6.16 10.49 5.70
CA PHE A 97 -6.84 11.46 4.85
C PHE A 97 -8.21 10.97 4.36
N LEU A 98 -8.69 9.81 4.81
CA LEU A 98 -9.96 9.21 4.35
C LEU A 98 -11.13 10.21 4.27
N PRO A 99 -11.35 11.12 5.25
CA PRO A 99 -12.50 12.02 5.21
C PRO A 99 -12.40 13.15 4.17
N VAL A 100 -11.19 13.49 3.71
CA VAL A 100 -10.95 14.69 2.88
C VAL A 100 -10.36 14.38 1.51
N LEU A 101 -9.69 13.23 1.35
CA LEU A 101 -8.94 12.90 0.15
C LEU A 101 -9.84 12.87 -1.11
N GLY A 102 -11.08 12.41 -0.98
CA GLY A 102 -12.03 12.34 -2.10
C GLY A 102 -12.31 13.70 -2.73
N ARG A 103 -12.37 14.77 -1.93
CA ARG A 103 -12.56 16.14 -2.43
C ARG A 103 -11.40 16.57 -3.32
N TYR A 104 -10.18 16.40 -2.85
CA TYR A 104 -9.00 16.77 -3.63
C TYR A 104 -8.85 15.93 -4.90
N ILE A 105 -9.23 14.64 -4.85
CA ILE A 105 -9.27 13.80 -6.04
C ILE A 105 -10.28 14.34 -7.06
N ALA A 106 -11.48 14.73 -6.62
CA ALA A 106 -12.47 15.36 -7.48
C ALA A 106 -11.98 16.68 -8.08
N ASP A 107 -11.34 17.53 -7.28
CA ASP A 107 -10.76 18.79 -7.77
C ASP A 107 -9.71 18.53 -8.88
N SER A 108 -8.88 17.50 -8.73
CA SER A 108 -7.93 17.09 -9.79
C SER A 108 -8.64 16.57 -11.04
N PHE A 109 -9.68 15.76 -10.87
CA PHE A 109 -10.45 15.17 -11.96
C PHE A 109 -11.18 16.23 -12.80
N GLU A 110 -11.74 17.24 -12.13
CA GLU A 110 -12.50 18.35 -12.73
C GLU A 110 -11.61 19.50 -13.24
N GLY A 111 -10.28 19.40 -13.04
CA GLY A 111 -9.32 20.43 -13.45
C GLY A 111 -9.29 21.68 -12.56
N SER A 112 -10.00 21.68 -11.43
CA SER A 112 -10.12 22.79 -10.48
C SER A 112 -9.08 22.76 -9.34
N ALA A 113 -8.25 21.71 -9.26
CA ALA A 113 -7.16 21.61 -8.29
C ALA A 113 -6.13 22.75 -8.42
N SER A 114 -5.47 23.08 -7.29
CA SER A 114 -4.38 24.06 -7.28
C SER A 114 -3.15 23.57 -8.05
N GLU A 115 -2.36 24.51 -8.57
CA GLU A 115 -1.11 24.18 -9.28
C GLU A 115 -0.10 23.44 -8.39
N GLU A 116 -0.09 23.73 -7.09
CA GLU A 116 0.74 22.99 -6.14
C GLU A 116 0.32 21.51 -6.06
N GLN A 117 -0.98 21.24 -5.95
CA GLN A 117 -1.51 19.88 -5.91
C GLN A 117 -1.22 19.13 -7.21
N LYS A 118 -1.53 19.74 -8.36
CA LYS A 118 -1.26 19.15 -9.68
C LYS A 118 0.22 18.81 -9.85
N ARG A 119 1.12 19.71 -9.43
CA ARG A 119 2.57 19.47 -9.49
C ARG A 119 3.00 18.34 -8.55
N LYS A 120 2.44 18.29 -7.34
CA LYS A 120 2.83 17.32 -6.32
C LYS A 120 2.32 15.91 -6.59
N TRP A 121 1.11 15.78 -7.15
CA TRP A 121 0.45 14.48 -7.37
C TRP A 121 0.45 14.03 -8.84
N ARG A 122 1.27 14.68 -9.68
CA ARG A 122 1.43 14.35 -11.09
C ARG A 122 1.84 12.89 -11.29
N ALA A 123 1.28 12.25 -12.30
CA ALA A 123 1.77 10.96 -12.77
C ALA A 123 3.15 11.13 -13.45
N HIS A 124 4.18 10.52 -12.88
CA HIS A 124 5.52 10.40 -13.48
C HIS A 124 5.65 9.00 -14.12
N LEU A 125 4.71 8.66 -14.99
CA LEU A 125 4.61 7.37 -15.67
C LEU A 125 5.25 7.46 -17.06
#